data_AF-A0AAE1P5X7-F1
#
_entry.id   AF-A0AAE1P5X7-F1
#
_cell.length_a   1.000
_cell.length_b   1.000
_cell.length_c   1.000
_cell.angle_alpha   90.00
_cell.angle_beta   90.00
_cell.angle_gamma   90.00
#
_symmetry.space_group_name_H-M   'P 1'
#
loop_
_entity.id
_entity.type
_entity.pdbx_description
1 polymer ?
#
loop_
_entity_poly.entity_id
_entity_poly.type
_entity_poly.pdbx_seq_one_letter_code
_entity_poly.pdbx_strand_id
1 'polypeptide(L)'
;MEVVDEPKQNPKVSLERLQWSPGEVLKANCTSPVARPPSDLNWFINGEKVSQWSMQGQGMSGRGLDVGVGVGVGVGVSGMGSRSRSSQLNLVLRETHFTLGGQAVLSCDATYKKLYSRTSKVHLIKPGYKTAAPSQKLYGEGCSSGPGVLVWILMVATLAAFTL
;
A
#
# COMPACT_ATOMS: atom_id res chain seq x y z
N MET A 1 20.82 -19.90 -20.96
CA MET A 1 20.15 -19.85 -19.65
C MET A 1 20.40 -18.47 -19.04
N GLU A 2 19.37 -17.68 -18.78
CA GLU A 2 19.48 -16.38 -18.09
C GLU A 2 19.15 -16.64 -16.61
N VAL A 3 20.08 -16.37 -15.70
CA VAL A 3 19.85 -16.55 -14.27
C VAL A 3 18.98 -15.39 -13.80
N VAL A 4 17.82 -15.73 -13.24
CA VAL A 4 16.86 -14.76 -12.71
C VAL A 4 16.88 -14.83 -11.20
N ASP A 5 17.13 -13.68 -10.57
CA ASP A 5 17.18 -13.58 -9.10
C ASP A 5 15.91 -12.90 -8.59
N GLU A 6 15.09 -13.65 -7.85
CA GLU A 6 13.84 -13.15 -7.31
C GLU A 6 14.11 -12.15 -6.17
N PRO A 7 13.63 -10.90 -6.28
CA PRO A 7 13.79 -9.93 -5.23
C PRO A 7 12.91 -10.30 -4.03
N LYS A 8 13.50 -10.22 -2.85
CA LYS A 8 12.84 -10.55 -1.57
C LYS A 8 11.78 -9.52 -1.15
N GLN A 9 11.80 -8.32 -1.73
CA GLN A 9 10.97 -7.18 -1.32
C GLN A 9 9.93 -6.83 -2.38
N ASN A 10 8.78 -6.31 -1.94
CA ASN A 10 7.78 -5.75 -2.84
C ASN A 10 8.23 -4.36 -3.33
N PRO A 11 7.69 -3.87 -4.46
CA PRO A 11 7.94 -2.50 -4.88
C PRO A 11 7.43 -1.50 -3.84
N LYS A 12 8.18 -0.42 -3.65
CA LYS A 12 7.82 0.65 -2.72
C LYS A 12 7.05 1.73 -3.46
N VAL A 13 5.82 2.00 -3.02
CA VAL A 13 4.99 3.09 -3.54
C VAL A 13 5.09 4.29 -2.60
N SER A 14 5.49 5.43 -3.14
CA SER A 14 5.61 6.71 -2.46
C SER A 14 4.57 7.68 -3.03
N LEU A 15 3.76 8.27 -2.16
CA LEU A 15 2.70 9.22 -2.47
C LEU A 15 2.90 10.47 -1.61
N GLU A 16 2.50 11.63 -2.13
CA GLU A 16 2.51 12.88 -1.36
C GLU A 16 1.45 12.87 -0.25
N ARG A 17 0.28 12.31 -0.56
CA ARG A 17 -0.86 12.22 0.35
C ARG A 17 -1.72 11.00 0.03
N LEU A 18 -2.49 10.53 1.02
CA LEU A 18 -3.44 9.44 0.87
C LEU A 18 -4.88 9.92 0.55
N GLN A 19 -5.16 11.19 0.81
CA GLN A 19 -6.48 11.79 0.56
C GLN A 19 -6.49 12.56 -0.76
N TRP A 20 -7.45 12.25 -1.63
CA TRP A 20 -7.55 12.83 -2.96
C TRP A 20 -8.99 13.16 -3.34
N SER A 21 -9.20 14.33 -3.91
CA SER A 21 -10.47 14.78 -4.43
C SER A 21 -10.64 14.39 -5.90
N PRO A 22 -11.86 14.11 -6.36
CA PRO A 22 -12.12 13.97 -7.78
C PRO A 22 -11.77 15.25 -8.55
N GLY A 23 -11.16 15.09 -9.72
CA GLY A 23 -10.64 16.17 -10.56
C GLY A 23 -9.16 16.48 -10.36
N GLU A 24 -8.54 15.98 -9.29
CA GLU A 24 -7.12 16.24 -8.99
C GLU A 24 -6.18 15.26 -9.70
N VAL A 25 -4.93 15.70 -9.91
CA VAL A 25 -3.86 14.86 -10.49
C VAL A 25 -3.11 14.15 -9.37
N LEU A 26 -3.32 12.85 -9.24
CA LEU A 26 -2.57 11.95 -8.39
C LEU A 26 -1.14 11.81 -8.91
N LYS A 27 -0.15 12.16 -8.09
CA LYS A 27 1.27 11.93 -8.34
C LYS A 27 1.78 10.80 -7.44
N ALA A 28 2.22 9.71 -8.04
CA ALA A 28 2.77 8.57 -7.32
C ALA A 28 4.11 8.15 -7.91
N ASN A 29 5.00 7.64 -7.07
CA ASN A 29 6.28 7.07 -7.49
C ASN A 29 6.35 5.63 -6.99
N CYS A 30 6.66 4.71 -7.88
CA CYS A 30 6.87 3.31 -7.54
C CYS A 30 8.31 2.93 -7.85
N THR A 31 9.03 2.47 -6.84
CA THR A 31 10.42 2.02 -6.96
C THR A 31 10.48 0.52 -6.70
N SER A 32 10.91 -0.23 -7.71
CA SER A 32 11.18 -1.66 -7.58
C SER A 32 12.52 -1.91 -6.88
N PRO A 33 12.65 -3.04 -6.16
CA PRO A 33 13.94 -3.50 -5.67
C PRO A 33 14.89 -3.81 -6.84
N VAL A 34 16.17 -3.80 -6.54
CA VAL A 34 17.22 -4.14 -7.50
C VAL A 34 17.10 -5.62 -7.87
N ALA A 35 16.95 -5.94 -9.15
CA ALA A 35 16.84 -7.32 -9.63
C ALA A 35 17.59 -7.55 -10.94
N ARG A 36 17.87 -8.83 -11.25
CA ARG A 36 18.32 -9.28 -12.57
C ARG A 36 17.30 -10.26 -13.13
N PRO A 37 16.66 -9.95 -14.26
CA PRO A 37 16.74 -8.70 -15.03
C PRO A 37 15.90 -7.57 -14.39
N PRO A 38 16.03 -6.32 -14.88
CA PRO A 38 15.23 -5.19 -14.38
C PRO A 38 13.73 -5.42 -14.58
N SER A 39 12.89 -5.04 -13.62
CA SER A 39 11.43 -5.21 -13.70
C SER A 39 10.75 -4.21 -14.61
N ASP A 40 9.68 -4.65 -15.26
CA ASP A 40 8.67 -3.80 -15.88
C ASP A 40 7.64 -3.35 -14.84
N LEU A 41 7.44 -2.04 -14.71
CA LEU A 41 6.48 -1.47 -13.76
C LEU A 41 5.17 -1.15 -14.48
N ASN A 42 4.06 -1.63 -13.92
CA ASN A 42 2.71 -1.34 -14.39
C ASN A 42 1.87 -0.78 -13.24
N TRP A 43 1.07 0.23 -13.53
CA TRP A 43 0.12 0.78 -12.56
C TRP A 43 -1.30 0.30 -12.84
N PHE A 44 -2.03 0.07 -11.76
CA PHE A 44 -3.43 -0.32 -11.78
C PHE A 44 -4.21 0.51 -10.76
N ILE A 45 -5.43 0.92 -11.13
CA ILE A 45 -6.38 1.60 -10.23
C ILE A 45 -7.62 0.71 -10.13
N ASN A 46 -7.96 0.27 -8.91
CA ASN A 46 -9.03 -0.70 -8.66
C ASN A 46 -8.94 -1.99 -9.50
N GLY A 47 -7.72 -2.42 -9.83
CA GLY A 47 -7.48 -3.58 -10.71
C GLY A 47 -7.52 -3.28 -12.21
N GLU A 48 -7.93 -2.08 -12.61
CA GLU A 48 -7.91 -1.64 -14.01
C GLU A 48 -6.54 -1.07 -14.37
N LYS A 49 -5.98 -1.50 -15.49
CA LYS A 49 -4.65 -1.06 -15.93
C LYS A 49 -4.69 0.41 -16.31
N VAL A 50 -3.84 1.21 -15.70
CA VAL A 50 -3.71 2.62 -16.05
C VAL A 50 -3.04 2.72 -17.42
N SER A 51 -3.42 3.73 -18.19
CA SER A 51 -2.85 3.99 -19.51
C SER A 51 -1.38 4.37 -19.44
N GLN A 52 -0.59 3.87 -20.40
CA GLN A 52 0.86 4.12 -20.46
C GLN A 52 1.23 5.61 -20.60
N TRP A 53 0.37 6.44 -21.19
CA TRP A 53 0.63 7.89 -21.31
C TRP A 53 0.62 8.61 -19.96
N SER A 54 -0.11 8.08 -18.99
CA SER A 54 -0.13 8.58 -17.62
C SER A 54 1.08 8.10 -16.81
N MET A 55 1.80 7.10 -17.33
CA MET A 55 3.02 6.57 -16.76
C MET A 55 4.23 7.27 -17.38
N GLN A 56 5.02 7.91 -16.54
CA GLN A 56 6.37 8.34 -16.88
C GLN A 56 7.32 7.30 -16.29
N GLY A 57 7.58 6.25 -17.07
CA GLY A 57 8.69 5.37 -16.77
C GLY A 57 9.99 6.16 -16.95
N GLN A 58 10.85 6.17 -15.94
CA GLN A 58 12.27 6.40 -16.19
C GLN A 58 12.85 5.13 -16.84
N GLY A 59 12.35 4.77 -18.02
CA GLY A 59 13.24 4.20 -19.00
C GLY A 59 14.22 5.32 -19.29
N MET A 60 15.52 5.10 -19.07
CA MET A 60 16.52 5.98 -19.62
C MET A 60 16.22 6.15 -21.12
N SER A 61 15.56 7.23 -21.50
CA SER A 61 16.07 7.97 -22.65
C SER A 61 17.51 8.25 -22.24
N GLY A 62 18.45 7.64 -22.97
CA GLY A 62 19.87 7.78 -22.73
C GLY A 62 20.25 9.25 -22.76
N ARG A 63 20.12 9.94 -21.63
CA ARG A 63 20.96 11.06 -21.29
C ARG A 63 22.05 10.47 -20.45
N GLY A 64 23.14 10.13 -21.14
CA GLY A 64 24.44 10.19 -20.52
C GLY A 64 24.49 11.49 -19.73
N LEU A 65 24.57 11.36 -18.42
CA LEU A 65 25.27 12.34 -17.62
C LEU A 65 26.64 11.71 -17.39
N ASP A 66 27.42 11.68 -18.46
CA ASP A 66 28.86 11.81 -18.36
C ASP A 66 29.12 13.10 -17.58
N VAL A 67 29.45 12.96 -16.30
CA VAL A 67 30.28 13.97 -15.66
C VAL A 67 31.66 13.80 -16.29
N GLY A 68 31.86 14.45 -17.44
CA GLY A 68 33.16 14.65 -18.04
C GLY A 68 33.98 15.54 -17.13
N VAL A 69 34.63 14.95 -16.12
CA VAL A 69 35.96 15.44 -15.75
C VAL A 69 36.82 15.08 -16.95
N GLY A 70 37.18 16.08 -17.76
CA GLY A 70 38.09 15.88 -18.87
C GLY A 70 39.39 15.30 -18.35
N VAL A 71 39.63 14.00 -18.62
CA VAL A 71 40.75 13.45 -19.40
C VAL A 71 40.43 11.97 -19.69
N GLY A 72 40.32 11.62 -20.98
CA GLY A 72 40.40 10.23 -21.47
C GLY A 72 39.05 9.53 -21.70
N VAL A 73 38.83 9.06 -22.93
CA VAL A 73 37.64 8.35 -23.41
C VAL A 73 37.45 7.04 -22.61
N GLY A 74 36.63 7.10 -21.58
CA GLY A 74 36.12 5.92 -20.88
C GLY A 74 34.99 5.29 -21.68
N VAL A 75 35.23 4.11 -22.24
CA VAL A 75 34.14 3.22 -22.70
C VAL A 75 33.32 2.87 -21.46
N GLY A 76 32.19 3.54 -21.28
CA GLY A 76 31.24 3.24 -20.22
C GLY A 76 30.70 1.83 -20.46
N VAL A 77 31.30 0.84 -19.80
CA VAL A 77 30.76 -0.51 -19.80
C VAL A 77 29.40 -0.42 -19.11
N SER A 78 28.34 -0.45 -19.91
CA SER A 78 26.98 -0.63 -19.41
C SER A 78 26.93 -1.98 -18.72
N GLY A 79 27.26 -1.99 -17.42
CA GLY A 79 27.28 -3.20 -16.63
C GLY A 79 25.93 -3.89 -16.72
N MET A 80 25.94 -5.13 -17.20
CA MET A 80 24.90 -6.15 -17.04
C MET A 80 24.80 -6.49 -15.54
N GLY A 81 24.32 -5.53 -14.76
CA GLY A 81 24.17 -5.59 -13.32
C GLY A 81 22.71 -5.52 -12.90
N SER A 82 22.43 -5.91 -11.66
CA SER A 82 21.09 -5.81 -11.06
C SER A 82 20.70 -4.34 -11.06
N ARG A 83 19.49 -3.99 -11.52
CA ARG A 83 19.02 -2.59 -11.53
C ARG A 83 17.67 -2.49 -10.87
N SER A 84 17.45 -1.42 -10.11
CA SER A 84 16.12 -0.98 -9.73
C SER A 84 15.50 -0.18 -10.87
N ARG A 85 14.17 -0.26 -11.02
CA ARG A 85 13.40 0.64 -11.88
C ARG A 85 12.46 1.49 -11.03
N SER A 86 12.33 2.75 -11.39
CA SER A 86 11.35 3.70 -10.85
C SER A 86 10.36 4.10 -11.95
N SER A 87 9.09 4.24 -11.58
CA SER A 87 8.05 4.76 -12.45
C SER A 87 7.25 5.81 -11.70
N GLN A 88 7.05 6.94 -12.37
CA GLN A 88 6.16 8.00 -11.91
C GLN A 88 4.80 7.86 -12.60
N LEU A 89 3.73 8.07 -11.85
CA LEU A 89 2.35 8.08 -12.33
C LEU A 89 1.75 9.46 -12.10
N ASN A 90 1.17 10.04 -13.16
CA ASN A 90 0.35 11.24 -13.09
C ASN A 90 -1.04 10.90 -13.65
N LEU A 91 -2.00 10.64 -12.77
CA LEU A 91 -3.35 10.22 -13.14
C LEU A 91 -4.40 11.21 -12.62
N VAL A 92 -5.31 11.65 -13.48
CA VAL A 92 -6.47 12.43 -13.06
C VAL A 92 -7.48 11.50 -12.41
N LEU A 93 -7.74 11.68 -11.10
CA LEU A 93 -8.72 10.88 -10.38
C LEU A 93 -10.13 11.38 -10.71
N ARG A 94 -10.98 10.52 -11.25
CA ARG A 94 -12.39 10.81 -11.52
C ARG A 94 -13.28 10.19 -10.45
N GLU A 95 -14.53 10.62 -10.38
CA GLU A 95 -15.50 10.02 -9.44
C GLU A 95 -15.68 8.52 -9.69
N THR A 96 -15.58 8.08 -10.95
CA THR A 96 -15.66 6.66 -11.34
C THR A 96 -14.53 5.79 -10.79
N HIS A 97 -13.40 6.39 -10.40
CA HIS A 97 -12.29 5.66 -9.78
C HIS A 97 -12.48 5.46 -8.28
N PHE A 98 -13.45 6.11 -7.64
CA PHE A 98 -13.75 5.89 -6.23
C PHE A 98 -14.92 4.91 -6.11
N THR A 99 -14.75 3.91 -5.25
CA THR A 99 -15.82 2.98 -4.90
C THR A 99 -16.93 3.75 -4.15
N LEU A 100 -18.15 3.21 -4.09
CA LEU A 100 -19.25 3.74 -3.26
C LEU A 100 -18.83 4.03 -1.81
N GLY A 101 -17.83 3.29 -1.31
CA GLY A 101 -17.20 3.49 -0.01
C GLY A 101 -16.17 4.63 0.08
N GLY A 102 -16.11 5.54 -0.89
CA GLY A 102 -15.19 6.68 -0.91
C GLY A 102 -13.71 6.29 -0.96
N GLN A 103 -13.38 5.06 -1.35
CA GLN A 103 -12.03 4.52 -1.39
C GLN A 103 -11.64 4.10 -2.80
N ALA A 104 -10.37 4.26 -3.13
CA ALA A 104 -9.76 3.74 -4.35
C ALA A 104 -8.49 2.97 -4.00
N VAL A 105 -8.16 1.92 -4.75
CA VAL A 105 -6.96 1.10 -4.51
C VAL A 105 -5.99 1.29 -5.66
N LEU A 106 -4.87 1.94 -5.37
CA LEU A 106 -3.76 2.07 -6.30
C LEU A 106 -2.82 0.87 -6.13
N SER A 107 -2.51 0.16 -7.21
CA SER A 107 -1.57 -0.96 -7.20
C SER A 107 -0.44 -0.71 -8.18
N CYS A 108 0.81 -0.94 -7.74
CA CYS A 108 1.97 -0.99 -8.60
C CYS A 108 2.43 -2.45 -8.71
N ASP A 109 2.51 -2.96 -9.93
CA ASP A 109 3.00 -4.30 -10.22
C ASP A 109 4.37 -4.25 -10.88
N ALA A 110 5.34 -4.96 -10.30
CA ALA A 110 6.68 -5.14 -10.83
C ALA A 110 6.78 -6.54 -11.44
N THR A 111 6.85 -6.63 -12.76
CA THR A 111 6.93 -7.89 -13.51
C THR A 111 8.36 -8.15 -13.98
N TYR A 112 8.89 -9.36 -13.78
CA TYR A 112 10.27 -9.72 -14.12
C TYR A 112 10.27 -10.80 -15.22
N LYS A 113 10.53 -10.41 -16.47
CA LYS A 113 10.49 -11.29 -17.68
C LYS A 113 9.24 -12.17 -17.81
N LYS A 114 8.11 -11.73 -17.25
CA LYS A 114 6.85 -12.51 -17.17
C LYS A 114 6.96 -13.84 -16.40
N LEU A 115 7.99 -14.02 -15.58
CA LEU A 115 8.20 -15.25 -14.79
C LEU A 115 7.60 -15.13 -13.39
N TYR A 116 7.81 -13.99 -12.75
CA TYR A 116 7.16 -13.65 -11.48
C TYR A 116 6.85 -12.15 -11.45
N SER A 117 5.91 -11.80 -10.57
CA SER A 117 5.54 -10.41 -10.32
C SER A 117 5.36 -10.15 -8.83
N ARG A 118 5.67 -8.92 -8.43
CA ARG A 118 5.49 -8.43 -7.07
C ARG A 118 4.62 -7.19 -7.11
N THR A 119 3.54 -7.20 -6.35
CA THR A 119 2.56 -6.12 -6.34
C THR A 119 2.53 -5.43 -4.99
N SER A 120 2.43 -4.10 -5.00
CA SER A 120 2.24 -3.27 -3.81
C SER A 120 0.96 -2.45 -3.96
N LYS A 121 0.11 -2.46 -2.93
CA LYS A 121 -1.22 -1.84 -2.95
C LYS A 121 -1.29 -0.72 -1.91
N VAL A 122 -1.94 0.38 -2.27
CA VAL A 122 -2.18 1.53 -1.40
C VAL A 122 -3.63 1.97 -1.52
N HIS A 123 -4.25 2.22 -0.37
CA HIS A 123 -5.63 2.69 -0.28
C HIS A 123 -5.66 4.22 -0.27
N LEU A 124 -6.38 4.79 -1.21
CA LEU A 124 -6.68 6.21 -1.33
C LEU A 124 -8.06 6.49 -0.75
N ILE A 125 -8.22 7.65 -0.11
CA ILE A 125 -9.45 8.03 0.59
C ILE A 125 -9.98 9.35 -0.01
N LYS A 126 -11.27 9.41 -0.31
CA LYS A 126 -11.94 10.65 -0.72
C LYS A 126 -12.15 11.53 0.52
N PRO A 127 -11.75 12.82 0.51
CA PRO A 127 -12.00 13.72 1.63
C PRO A 127 -13.51 13.87 1.85
N GLY A 128 -13.93 13.86 3.12
CA GLY A 128 -15.35 13.92 3.50
C GLY A 128 -16.03 12.55 3.64
N TYR A 129 -15.42 11.45 3.21
CA TYR A 129 -15.92 10.10 3.49
C TYR A 129 -15.32 9.59 4.81
N LYS A 130 -16.09 9.69 5.91
CA LYS A 130 -15.69 9.08 7.19
C LYS A 130 -15.80 7.56 7.03
N THR A 131 -14.69 6.86 6.87
CA THR A 131 -14.66 5.42 7.15
C THR A 131 -15.12 5.25 8.60
N ALA A 132 -16.20 4.49 8.80
CA ALA A 132 -16.54 4.01 10.13
C ALA A 132 -15.24 3.44 10.72
N ALA A 133 -14.81 3.98 11.86
CA ALA A 133 -13.67 3.42 12.58
C ALA A 133 -13.89 1.90 12.64
N PRO A 134 -12.84 1.07 12.42
CA PRO A 134 -13.00 -0.37 12.65
C PRO A 134 -13.59 -0.49 14.04
N SER A 135 -14.79 -1.07 14.12
CA SER A 135 -15.50 -1.23 15.39
C SER A 135 -14.50 -1.90 16.32
N GLN A 136 -13.94 -1.14 17.27
CA GLN A 136 -13.42 -1.76 18.47
C GLN A 136 -14.62 -2.57 18.95
N LYS A 137 -14.47 -3.89 18.98
CA LYS A 137 -15.38 -4.71 19.75
C LYS A 137 -15.35 -4.08 21.14
N LEU A 138 -16.35 -3.28 21.46
CA LEU A 138 -16.81 -3.12 22.81
C LEU A 138 -17.15 -4.55 23.19
N TYR A 139 -16.19 -5.22 23.82
CA TYR A 139 -16.48 -6.28 24.74
C TYR A 139 -17.36 -5.61 25.78
N GLY A 140 -18.67 -5.60 25.48
CA GLY A 140 -19.68 -5.37 26.48
C GLY A 140 -19.54 -6.54 27.42
N GLU A 141 -18.83 -6.34 28.52
CA GLU A 141 -19.16 -7.04 29.73
C GLU A 141 -20.61 -6.68 30.01
N GLY A 142 -21.49 -7.60 29.61
CA GLY A 142 -22.88 -7.57 29.98
C GLY A 142 -22.93 -7.39 31.48
N CYS A 143 -23.64 -6.35 31.91
CA CYS A 143 -24.20 -6.28 33.24
C CYS A 143 -25.15 -7.49 33.38
N SER A 144 -24.61 -8.65 33.75
CA SER A 144 -25.44 -9.79 34.15
C SER A 144 -25.89 -9.52 35.57
N SER A 145 -27.05 -8.91 35.69
CA SER A 145 -27.93 -9.01 36.84
C SER A 145 -28.28 -10.49 37.05
N GLY A 146 -27.36 -11.23 37.67
CA GLY A 146 -27.63 -12.57 38.16
C GLY A 146 -28.56 -12.49 39.39
N PRO A 147 -29.58 -13.35 39.51
CA PRO A 147 -30.47 -13.40 40.68
C PRO A 147 -29.80 -13.99 41.94
N GLY A 148 -28.47 -13.83 42.09
CA GLY A 148 -27.68 -14.40 43.19
C GLY A 148 -27.43 -13.46 44.37
N VAL A 149 -27.62 -12.15 44.20
CA VAL A 149 -27.26 -11.17 45.25
C VAL A 149 -28.34 -11.07 46.33
N LEU A 150 -29.61 -11.29 45.99
CA LEU A 150 -30.71 -11.30 46.96
C LEU A 150 -30.66 -12.51 47.91
N VAL A 151 -30.06 -13.63 47.48
CA VAL A 151 -29.91 -14.84 48.32
C VAL A 151 -28.82 -14.65 49.37
N TRP A 152 -27.74 -13.93 49.04
CA TRP A 152 -26.67 -13.64 49.99
C TRP A 152 -27.11 -12.70 51.12
N ILE A 153 -27.97 -11.72 50.84
CA ILE A 153 -28.47 -10.79 51.86
C ILE A 153 -29.45 -11.49 52.84
N LEU A 154 -30.23 -12.47 52.37
CA LEU A 154 -31.13 -13.25 53.24
C LEU A 154 -30.38 -14.28 54.11
N MET A 155 -29.29 -14.87 53.62
CA MET A 155 -28.52 -15.88 54.38
C MET A 155 -27.68 -15.28 55.52
N VAL A 156 -27.26 -14.02 55.42
CA VAL A 156 -26.53 -13.34 56.52
C VAL A 156 -27.48 -12.92 57.65
N ALA A 157 -28.74 -12.61 57.34
CA ALA A 157 -29.73 -12.21 58.35
C ALA A 157 -30.21 -13.38 59.23
N THR A 158 -30.17 -14.63 58.76
CA THR A 158 -30.57 -15.80 59.56
C THR A 158 -29.47 -16.33 60.48
N LEU A 159 -28.20 -16.02 60.23
CA LEU A 159 -27.07 -16.44 61.08
C LEU A 159 -26.89 -15.54 62.31
N ALA A 160 -27.42 -14.31 62.32
CA ALA A 160 -27.36 -13.42 63.48
C ALA A 160 -28.46 -13.69 64.54
N ALA A 161 -29.44 -14.54 64.24
CA ALA A 161 -30.53 -14.87 65.16
C ALA A 161 -30.33 -16.17 65.96
N PHE A 162 -29.20 -16.88 65.76
CA PHE A 162 -28.95 -18.19 66.38
C PHE A 162 -27.72 -18.24 67.31
N THR A 163 -27.26 -17.09 67.78
CA THR A 163 -26.35 -17.00 68.93
C THR A 163 -26.98 -16.09 69.99
N LEU A 164 -27.98 -16.64 70.68
CA LEU A 164 -28.27 -16.35 72.08
C LEU A 164 -28.34 -17.67 72.83
#